data_AF-A0A433PIS0-F1
#
_entry.id   AF-A0A433PIS0-F1
#
_cell.length_a   1.000
_cell.length_b   1.000
_cell.length_c   1.000
_cell.angle_alpha   90.00
_cell.angle_beta   90.00
_cell.angle_gamma   90.00
#
_symmetry.space_group_name_H-M   'P 1'
#
loop_
_entity.id
_entity.type
_entity.pdbx_description
1 polymer ?
#
loop_
_entity_poly.entity_id
_entity_poly.type
_entity_poly.pdbx_seq_one_letter_code
_entity_poly.pdbx_strand_id
1 'polypeptide(L)'
;MLRPCAIYGGADAMPQKVELERGCDILAATPGRLVDFIQREKIVLHKIKYLILDEADRMLDMGFEPSIRQIVERSGKYRDMLT
;
A
#
# COMPACT_ATOMS: atom_id res chain seq x y z
N MET A 1 -18.24 -10.50 -6.12
CA MET A 1 -18.32 -9.80 -4.82
C MET A 1 -16.95 -9.18 -4.57
N LEU A 2 -16.90 -7.90 -4.20
CA LEU A 2 -15.63 -7.20 -3.91
C LEU A 2 -15.05 -7.67 -2.57
N ARG A 3 -13.72 -7.78 -2.50
CA ARG A 3 -12.95 -8.12 -1.28
C ARG A 3 -12.10 -6.92 -0.85
N PRO A 4 -12.61 -6.07 0.05
CA PRO A 4 -11.80 -5.04 0.67
C PRO A 4 -10.89 -5.63 1.75
N CYS A 5 -9.65 -5.14 1.84
CA CYS A 5 -8.72 -5.46 2.92
C CYS A 5 -8.12 -4.18 3.49
N ALA A 6 -7.75 -4.21 4.77
CA ALA A 6 -7.07 -3.11 5.43
C ALA A 6 -5.80 -3.59 6.12
N ILE A 7 -4.69 -2.91 5.89
CA ILE A 7 -3.41 -3.21 6.56
C ILE A 7 -2.82 -1.99 7.23
N TYR A 8 -2.43 -2.12 8.49
CA TYR A 8 -1.93 -0.99 9.26
C TYR A 8 -1.04 -1.44 10.41
N GLY A 9 -0.13 -0.56 10.81
CA GLY A 9 0.75 -0.72 11.97
C GLY A 9 -0.02 -0.75 13.30
N GLY A 10 0.61 -1.25 14.37
CA GLY A 10 -0.01 -1.30 15.71
C GLY A 10 -0.95 -2.49 15.96
N ALA A 11 -1.27 -3.28 14.92
CA ALA A 11 -2.02 -4.53 15.02
C ALA A 11 -1.22 -5.71 14.44
N ASP A 12 -1.61 -6.93 14.82
CA ASP A 12 -0.95 -8.17 14.37
C ASP A 12 -0.93 -8.30 12.85
N ALA A 13 0.24 -8.62 12.31
CA ALA A 13 0.45 -8.74 10.87
C ALA A 13 -0.11 -10.05 10.29
N MET A 14 -0.15 -11.13 11.08
CA MET A 14 -0.52 -12.45 10.58
C MET A 14 -1.99 -12.54 10.10
N PRO A 15 -2.98 -12.02 10.84
CA PRO A 15 -4.37 -12.01 10.36
C PRO A 15 -4.54 -11.20 9.07
N GLN A 16 -3.92 -10.02 9.01
CA GLN A 16 -3.93 -9.15 7.83
C GLN A 16 -3.33 -9.86 6.60
N LYS A 17 -2.24 -10.63 6.81
CA LYS A 17 -1.63 -11.45 5.76
C LYS A 17 -2.56 -12.57 5.27
N VAL A 18 -3.17 -13.33 6.18
CA VAL A 18 -4.10 -14.42 5.82
C VAL A 18 -5.29 -13.90 5.03
N GLU A 19 -5.77 -12.70 5.37
CA GLU A 19 -6.84 -12.05 4.62
C GLU A 19 -6.42 -11.71 3.19
N LEU A 20 -5.24 -11.10 3.01
CA LEU A 20 -4.70 -10.76 1.69
C LEU A 20 -4.46 -12.00 0.81
N GLU A 21 -4.03 -13.12 1.39
CA GLU A 21 -3.81 -14.39 0.66
C GLU A 21 -5.12 -14.97 0.07
N ARG A 22 -6.29 -14.56 0.57
CA ARG A 22 -7.60 -14.92 0.00
C ARG A 22 -7.98 -14.09 -1.23
N GLY A 23 -7.16 -13.10 -1.59
CA GLY A 23 -7.39 -12.15 -2.67
C GLY A 23 -7.96 -10.83 -2.17
N CYS A 24 -7.55 -9.74 -2.81
CA CYS A 24 -7.90 -8.38 -2.45
C CYS A 24 -8.21 -7.56 -3.72
N ASP A 25 -9.40 -6.99 -3.78
CA ASP A 25 -9.82 -6.11 -4.88
C ASP A 25 -9.56 -4.63 -4.55
N ILE A 26 -9.63 -4.26 -3.26
CA ILE A 26 -9.44 -2.90 -2.76
C ILE A 26 -8.61 -2.98 -1.47
N LEU A 27 -7.48 -2.27 -1.44
CA LEU A 27 -6.58 -2.26 -0.28
C LEU A 27 -6.46 -0.86 0.31
N ALA A 28 -6.85 -0.70 1.57
CA ALA A 28 -6.50 0.46 2.39
C ALA A 28 -5.24 0.13 3.21
N ALA A 29 -4.22 0.98 3.20
CA ALA A 29 -2.97 0.66 3.87
C ALA A 29 -2.25 1.87 4.48
N THR A 30 -1.65 1.70 5.66
CA THR A 30 -0.64 2.67 6.12
C THR A 30 0.72 2.40 5.45
N PRO A 31 1.51 3.43 5.10
CA PRO A 31 2.71 3.27 4.28
C PRO A 31 3.71 2.26 4.84
N GLY A 32 3.99 2.32 6.15
CA GLY A 32 4.94 1.43 6.80
C GLY A 32 4.55 -0.06 6.72
N ARG A 33 3.26 -0.39 6.92
CA ARG A 33 2.79 -1.79 6.83
C ARG A 33 2.77 -2.27 5.38
N LEU A 34 2.38 -1.40 4.45
CA LEU A 34 2.39 -1.73 3.03
C LEU A 34 3.81 -2.04 2.53
N VAL A 35 4.79 -1.22 2.91
CA VAL A 35 6.20 -1.44 2.55
C VAL A 35 6.72 -2.76 3.12
N ASP A 36 6.43 -3.09 4.38
CA ASP A 36 6.81 -4.38 4.99
C ASP A 36 6.24 -5.57 4.19
N PHE A 37 4.98 -5.49 3.77
CA PHE A 37 4.34 -6.56 3.00
C PHE A 37 4.84 -6.65 1.55
N ILE A 38 5.20 -5.53 0.93
CA ILE A 38 5.85 -5.51 -0.39
C ILE A 38 7.25 -6.14 -0.31
N GLN A 39 8.05 -5.77 0.69
CA GLN A 39 9.42 -6.29 0.87
C GLN A 39 9.45 -7.79 1.16
N ARG A 40 8.44 -8.31 1.86
CA ARG A 40 8.26 -9.76 2.09
C ARG A 40 7.60 -10.50 0.92
N GLU A 41 7.50 -9.85 -0.25
CA GLU A 41 6.90 -10.36 -1.48
C GLU A 41 5.45 -10.85 -1.31
N LYS A 42 4.69 -10.23 -0.39
CA LYS A 42 3.28 -10.58 -0.14
C LYS A 42 2.29 -9.78 -0.97
N ILE A 43 2.72 -8.63 -1.48
CA ILE A 43 1.89 -7.75 -2.31
C ILE A 43 2.69 -7.32 -3.54
N VAL A 44 2.05 -7.41 -4.70
CA VAL A 44 2.56 -6.85 -5.96
C VAL A 44 1.69 -5.68 -6.39
N LEU A 45 2.31 -4.50 -6.58
CA LEU A 45 1.57 -3.28 -6.92
C LEU A 45 1.46 -3.01 -8.43
N HIS A 46 2.24 -3.68 -9.28
CA HIS A 46 2.25 -3.43 -10.73
C HIS A 46 0.92 -3.76 -11.44
N LYS A 47 -0.02 -4.44 -10.77
CA LYS A 47 -1.34 -4.79 -11.32
C LYS A 47 -2.45 -3.81 -10.92
N ILE A 48 -2.17 -2.84 -10.04
CA ILE A 48 -3.19 -1.91 -9.59
C ILE A 48 -3.53 -0.93 -10.72
N LYS A 49 -4.82 -0.65 -10.90
CA LYS A 49 -5.29 0.36 -11.86
C LYS A 49 -5.18 1.77 -11.30
N TYR A 50 -5.42 1.89 -9.99
CA TYR A 50 -5.50 3.15 -9.27
C TYR A 50 -4.65 3.09 -8.01
N LEU A 51 -3.99 4.21 -7.70
CA LEU A 51 -3.29 4.47 -6.45
C LEU A 51 -3.82 5.81 -5.93
N ILE A 52 -4.30 5.82 -4.69
CA ILE A 52 -4.81 7.03 -4.03
C ILE A 52 -3.93 7.28 -2.81
N LEU A 53 -3.43 8.50 -2.69
CA LEU A 53 -2.69 8.98 -1.53
C LEU A 53 -3.58 10.00 -0.81
N ASP A 54 -4.07 9.63 0.37
CA ASP A 54 -4.88 10.50 1.22
C ASP A 54 -3.97 11.22 2.22
N GLU A 55 -4.20 12.51 2.48
CA GLU A 55 -3.38 13.33 3.39
C GLU A 55 -1.86 13.24 3.08
N ALA A 56 -1.51 13.35 1.79
CA ALA A 56 -0.15 13.10 1.30
C ALA A 56 0.91 14.03 1.92
N ASP A 57 0.57 15.31 2.08
CA ASP A 57 1.37 16.32 2.78
C ASP A 57 1.66 15.91 4.23
N ARG A 58 0.64 15.50 4.98
CA ARG A 58 0.79 15.01 6.34
C ARG A 58 1.67 13.76 6.42
N MET A 59 1.55 12.86 5.44
CA MET A 59 2.42 11.69 5.37
C MET A 59 3.89 12.08 5.17
N LEU A 60 4.18 13.13 4.39
CA LEU A 60 5.54 13.65 4.23
C LEU A 60 6.06 14.24 5.55
N ASP A 61 5.25 15.02 6.26
CA ASP A 61 5.61 15.60 7.57
C ASP A 61 5.90 14.54 8.63
N MET A 62 5.19 13.40 8.57
CA MET A 62 5.42 12.25 9.43
C MET A 62 6.67 11.42 9.06
N GLY A 63 7.40 11.83 8.01
CA GLY A 63 8.61 11.14 7.56
C GLY A 63 8.34 9.91 6.68
N PHE A 64 7.13 9.75 6.13
CA PHE A 64 6.80 8.62 5.25
C PHE A 64 7.23 8.81 3.80
N GLU A 65 7.92 9.90 3.45
CA GLU A 65 8.40 10.13 2.08
C GLU A 65 9.11 8.90 1.47
N PRO A 66 10.08 8.24 2.15
CA PRO A 66 10.76 7.10 1.56
C PRO A 66 9.82 5.93 1.28
N SER A 67 8.83 5.70 2.16
CA SER A 67 7.82 4.66 1.99
C SER A 67 6.90 4.96 0.82
N ILE A 68 6.42 6.21 0.69
CA ILE A 68 5.56 6.65 -0.41
C ILE A 68 6.30 6.54 -1.74
N ARG A 69 7.54 7.01 -1.81
CA ARG A 69 8.39 6.90 -3.01
C ARG A 69 8.50 5.45 -3.47
N GLN A 70 8.82 4.54 -2.55
CA GLN A 70 8.90 3.11 -2.84
C GLN A 70 7.56 2.54 -3.35
N ILE A 71 6.43 2.91 -2.74
CA ILE A 71 5.09 2.46 -3.15
C ILE A 71 4.79 2.93 -4.58
N VAL A 72 5.01 4.20 -4.88
CA VAL A 72 4.75 4.79 -6.20
C VAL A 72 5.64 4.13 -7.26
N GLU A 73 6.94 3.97 -6.99
CA GLU A 73 7.88 3.29 -7.90
C GLU A 73 7.45 1.84 -8.18
N ARG A 74 7.05 1.09 -7.14
CA ARG A 74 6.62 -0.31 -7.27
C ARG A 74 5.27 -0.46 -7.99
N SER A 75 4.41 0.55 -7.93
CA SER A 75 3.15 0.57 -8.67
C SER A 75 3.33 0.87 -10.16
N GLY A 76 4.46 1.44 -10.56
CA GLY A 76 4.67 1.93 -11.93
C GLY A 76 3.86 3.18 -12.28
N LYS A 77 3.21 3.82 -11.28
CA LYS A 77 2.31 4.97 -11.45
C LYS A 77 2.99 6.33 -11.30
N TYR A 78 4.32 6.36 -11.25
CA TYR A 78 5.09 7.62 -11.17
C TYR A 78 4.75 8.61 -12.30
N ARG A 79 4.38 8.12 -13.48
CA ARG A 79 3.96 8.97 -14.62
C ARG A 79 2.55 9.56 -14.49
N ASP A 80 1.63 8.84 -13.84
CA ASP A 80 0.22 9.21 -13.77
C ASP A 80 -0.06 10.29 -12.69
N MET A 81 0.94 10.59 -11.84
CA MET A 81 0.83 11.62 -10.78
C MET A 81 1.21 13.03 -11.28
N LEU A 82 1.83 13.13 -12.46
CA LEU A 82 2.31 14.38 -13.06
C LEU A 82 1.45 14.87 -14.25
N THR A 83 0.39 14.14 -14.60
CA THR A 83 -0.55 14.48 -15.68
C THR A 83 -1.90 14.79 -15.10
#